data_AF-A0A4S4BPM6-F1
#
_entry.id   AF-A0A4S4BPM6-F1
#
_cell.length_a   1.000
_cell.length_b   1.000
_cell.length_c   1.000
_cell.angle_alpha   90.00
_cell.angle_beta   90.00
_cell.angle_gamma   90.00
#
_symmetry.space_group_name_H-M   'P 1'
#
loop_
_entity.id
_entity.type
_entity.pdbx_description
1 polymer ?
#
loop_
_entity_poly.entity_id
_entity_poly.type
_entity_poly.pdbx_seq_one_letter_code
_entity_poly.pdbx_strand_id
1 'polypeptide(L)'
;MRQAKTRLVPLMSEWAKLSRVIDGFCEGNRLADSQRMDLLLVCEEWFTNIVVHGFEEAGIQPGHAPPVEVELALDDEDRVALVFRDGAGAFNPLERQDPDVGLGAEERQVGGLGIYLIKNKMDGCSYRRADGRNEFTMHIKACRRAEQGEANDGCNH
;
A
#
# COMPACT_ATOMS: atom_id res chain seq x y z
N MET A 1 -1.41 -16.59 7.45
CA MET A 1 -0.27 -16.51 6.51
C MET A 1 0.51 -15.24 6.84
N ARG A 2 1.74 -15.33 7.38
CA ARG A 2 2.46 -14.12 7.86
C ARG A 2 3.09 -13.26 6.76
N GLN A 3 3.15 -13.73 5.52
CA GLN A 3 3.77 -13.02 4.42
C GLN A 3 3.07 -13.35 3.10
N ALA A 4 2.95 -12.37 2.22
CA ALA A 4 2.48 -12.53 0.85
C ALA A 4 3.38 -11.72 -0.09
N LYS A 5 3.64 -12.26 -1.29
CA LYS A 5 4.43 -11.56 -2.32
C LYS A 5 3.75 -11.71 -3.67
N THR A 6 3.84 -10.66 -4.48
CA THR A 6 3.37 -10.68 -5.87
C THR A 6 4.29 -9.84 -6.75
N ARG A 7 4.28 -10.14 -8.04
CA ARG A 7 4.92 -9.34 -9.08
C ARG A 7 3.85 -8.83 -10.03
N LEU A 8 3.85 -7.54 -10.29
CA LEU A 8 2.85 -6.85 -11.09
C LEU A 8 3.55 -6.22 -12.28
N VAL A 9 2.96 -6.37 -13.46
CA VAL A 9 3.30 -5.47 -14.56
C VAL A 9 2.78 -4.08 -14.16
N PRO A 10 3.52 -2.98 -14.39
CA PRO A 10 3.05 -1.63 -14.06
C PRO A 10 1.94 -1.19 -15.03
N LEU A 11 0.72 -1.70 -14.78
CA LEU A 11 -0.52 -1.44 -15.48
C LEU A 11 -1.68 -1.45 -14.49
N MET A 12 -2.64 -0.55 -14.66
CA MET A 12 -3.79 -0.46 -13.75
C MET A 12 -4.66 -1.73 -13.72
N SER A 13 -4.65 -2.54 -14.78
CA SER A 13 -5.35 -3.84 -14.78
C SER A 13 -4.80 -4.82 -13.74
N GLU A 14 -3.53 -4.67 -13.35
CA GLU A 14 -2.90 -5.50 -12.30
C GLU A 14 -3.36 -5.11 -10.88
N TRP A 15 -4.08 -3.99 -10.71
CA TRP A 15 -4.70 -3.64 -9.44
C TRP A 15 -5.61 -4.76 -8.91
N ALA A 16 -6.38 -5.39 -9.78
CA ALA A 16 -7.28 -6.49 -9.40
C ALA A 16 -6.52 -7.69 -8.82
N LYS A 17 -5.26 -7.90 -9.22
CA LYS A 17 -4.39 -8.94 -8.67
C LYS A 17 -3.82 -8.51 -7.32
N LEU A 18 -3.35 -7.26 -7.21
CA LEU A 18 -2.82 -6.71 -5.96
C LEU A 18 -3.88 -6.69 -4.86
N SER A 19 -5.08 -6.18 -5.14
CA SER A 19 -6.18 -6.12 -4.18
C SER A 19 -6.57 -7.50 -3.64
N ARG A 20 -6.59 -8.53 -4.50
CA ARG A 20 -6.82 -9.93 -4.07
C ARG A 20 -5.73 -10.44 -3.12
N VAL A 21 -4.46 -10.06 -3.34
CA VAL A 21 -3.36 -10.45 -2.44
C VAL A 21 -3.50 -9.74 -1.08
N ILE A 22 -3.86 -8.45 -1.08
CA ILE A 22 -4.10 -7.67 0.14
C ILE A 22 -5.27 -8.28 0.92
N ASP A 23 -6.37 -8.61 0.23
CA ASP A 23 -7.56 -9.22 0.84
C ASP A 23 -7.24 -10.54 1.50
N GLY A 24 -6.58 -11.46 0.77
CA GLY A 24 -6.20 -12.75 1.31
C GLY A 24 -5.18 -12.65 2.46
N PHE A 25 -4.28 -11.66 2.42
CA PHE A 25 -3.37 -11.38 3.53
C PHE A 25 -4.12 -10.88 4.77
N CYS A 26 -5.06 -9.94 4.61
CA CYS A 26 -5.86 -9.39 5.71
C CYS A 26 -6.73 -10.47 6.35
N GLU A 27 -7.44 -11.26 5.53
CA GLU A 27 -8.27 -12.38 5.98
C GLU A 27 -7.44 -13.43 6.72
N GLY A 28 -6.34 -13.89 6.12
CA GLY A 28 -5.45 -14.90 6.68
C GLY A 28 -4.71 -14.46 7.94
N ASN A 29 -4.79 -13.18 8.31
CA ASN A 29 -4.30 -12.61 9.57
C ASN A 29 -5.42 -12.00 10.43
N ARG A 30 -6.71 -12.19 10.09
CA ARG A 30 -7.84 -11.65 10.87
C ARG A 30 -7.75 -10.14 11.14
N LEU A 31 -7.20 -9.37 10.20
CA LEU A 31 -7.12 -7.91 10.32
C LEU A 31 -8.53 -7.30 10.26
N ALA A 32 -8.71 -6.19 10.97
CA ALA A 32 -9.96 -5.44 10.99
C ALA A 32 -10.30 -4.90 9.59
N ASP A 33 -11.59 -4.77 9.30
CA ASP A 33 -12.04 -4.30 7.99
C ASP A 33 -11.59 -2.86 7.70
N SER A 34 -11.54 -2.00 8.73
CA SER A 34 -10.96 -0.66 8.61
C SER A 34 -9.50 -0.70 8.16
N GLN A 35 -8.69 -1.57 8.77
CA GLN A 35 -7.29 -1.73 8.39
C GLN A 35 -7.14 -2.30 6.99
N ARG A 36 -8.00 -3.23 6.58
CA ARG A 36 -8.04 -3.72 5.20
C ARG A 36 -8.32 -2.57 4.21
N MET A 37 -9.28 -1.70 4.50
CA MET A 37 -9.61 -0.56 3.65
C MET A 37 -8.46 0.44 3.56
N ASP A 38 -7.79 0.72 4.69
CA ASP A 38 -6.62 1.60 4.70
C ASP A 38 -5.47 1.01 3.87
N LEU A 39 -5.20 -0.30 3.99
CA LEU A 39 -4.18 -0.98 3.18
C LEU A 39 -4.49 -0.97 1.68
N LEU A 40 -5.77 -1.18 1.30
CA LEU A 40 -6.20 -1.07 -0.09
C LEU A 40 -5.98 0.35 -0.62
N LEU A 41 -6.42 1.37 0.12
CA LEU A 41 -6.28 2.76 -0.28
C LEU A 41 -4.81 3.15 -0.50
N VAL A 42 -3.93 2.90 0.47
CA VAL A 42 -2.51 3.28 0.34
C VAL A 42 -1.79 2.50 -0.77
N CYS A 43 -2.18 1.24 -1.00
CA CYS A 43 -1.66 0.46 -2.11
C CYS A 43 -2.11 1.01 -3.46
N GLU A 44 -3.38 1.41 -3.59
CA GLU A 44 -3.93 1.98 -4.82
C GLU A 44 -3.23 3.29 -5.16
N GLU A 45 -3.09 4.18 -4.18
CA GLU A 45 -2.40 5.47 -4.33
C GLU A 45 -0.95 5.28 -4.77
N TRP A 46 -0.21 4.40 -4.09
CA TRP A 46 1.20 4.18 -4.43
C TRP A 46 1.38 3.44 -5.75
N PHE A 47 0.55 2.43 -6.03
CA PHE A 47 0.62 1.71 -7.30
C PHE A 47 0.26 2.62 -8.48
N THR A 48 -0.75 3.48 -8.34
CA THR A 48 -1.10 4.50 -9.33
C THR A 48 0.07 5.46 -9.55
N ASN A 49 0.77 5.88 -8.49
CA ASN A 49 1.96 6.72 -8.62
C ASN A 49 3.04 6.05 -9.51
N ILE A 50 3.35 4.78 -9.26
CA ILE A 50 4.32 4.03 -10.07
C ILE A 50 3.85 3.91 -11.52
N VAL A 51 2.59 3.53 -11.76
CA VAL A 51 2.06 3.27 -13.10
C VAL A 51 1.95 4.55 -13.93
N VAL A 52 1.48 5.65 -13.33
CA VAL A 52 1.23 6.91 -14.05
C VAL A 52 2.50 7.73 -14.20
N HIS A 53 3.35 7.80 -13.16
CA HIS A 53 4.47 8.74 -13.12
C HIS A 53 5.85 8.07 -13.11
N GLY A 54 5.97 6.84 -12.60
CA GLY A 54 7.28 6.24 -12.30
C GLY A 54 8.20 6.10 -13.53
N PHE A 55 7.62 5.90 -14.71
CA PHE A 55 8.38 5.61 -15.94
C PHE A 55 8.30 6.72 -17.00
N GLU A 56 7.65 7.84 -16.68
CA GLU A 56 7.41 8.95 -17.61
C GLU A 56 8.73 9.57 -18.10
N GLU A 57 9.67 9.87 -17.20
CA GLU A 57 10.98 10.45 -17.55
C GLU A 57 11.85 9.54 -18.43
N ALA A 58 11.70 8.22 -18.27
CA ALA A 58 12.41 7.23 -19.08
C ALA A 58 11.76 7.01 -20.45
N GLY A 59 10.60 7.60 -20.73
CA GLY A 59 9.83 7.37 -21.95
C GLY A 59 9.32 5.94 -22.11
N ILE A 60 9.29 5.15 -21.03
CA ILE A 60 8.82 3.77 -21.05
C ILE A 60 7.31 3.78 -20.82
N GLN A 61 6.56 3.21 -21.76
CA GLN A 61 5.11 3.10 -21.61
C GLN A 61 4.75 2.13 -20.46
N PRO A 62 3.68 2.41 -19.69
CA PRO A 62 3.09 1.44 -18.78
C PRO A 62 2.87 0.10 -19.47
N GLY A 63 3.14 -1.00 -18.78
CA GLY A 63 3.10 -2.35 -19.36
C GLY A 63 4.40 -2.87 -19.97
N HIS A 64 5.31 -1.98 -20.38
CA HIS A 64 6.60 -2.35 -20.96
C HIS A 64 7.78 -2.18 -19.98
N ALA A 65 7.54 -1.58 -18.83
CA ALA A 65 8.52 -1.43 -17.77
C ALA A 65 8.74 -2.74 -16.98
N PRO A 66 9.90 -2.89 -16.31
CA PRO A 66 10.17 -4.03 -15.43
C PRO A 66 9.07 -4.20 -14.37
N PRO A 67 8.79 -5.44 -13.93
CA PRO A 67 7.74 -5.69 -12.94
C PRO A 67 7.99 -5.00 -11.60
N VAL A 68 6.91 -4.54 -10.98
CA VAL A 68 6.87 -4.07 -9.60
C VAL A 68 6.74 -5.29 -8.69
N GLU A 69 7.66 -5.43 -7.74
CA GLU A 69 7.55 -6.41 -6.66
C GLU A 69 6.83 -5.80 -5.47
N VAL A 70 5.82 -6.49 -4.96
CA VAL A 70 5.06 -6.08 -3.79
C VAL A 70 5.11 -7.19 -2.75
N GLU A 71 5.38 -6.80 -1.51
CA GLU A 71 5.46 -7.70 -0.37
C GLU A 71 4.63 -7.14 0.78
N LEU A 72 3.80 -8.01 1.37
CA LEU A 72 3.13 -7.77 2.63
C LEU A 72 3.69 -8.75 3.65
N ALA A 73 4.05 -8.26 4.83
CA ALA A 73 4.53 -9.08 5.92
C ALA A 73 3.94 -8.60 7.24
N LEU A 74 3.56 -9.54 8.11
CA LEU A 74 3.27 -9.27 9.50
C LEU A 74 4.53 -9.64 10.30
N ASP A 75 5.17 -8.65 10.91
CA ASP A 75 6.37 -8.84 11.71
C ASP A 75 6.06 -9.35 13.13
N ASP A 76 7.10 -9.67 13.89
CA ASP A 76 6.98 -10.18 15.26
C ASP A 76 6.58 -9.10 16.28
N GLU A 77 6.62 -7.82 15.89
CA GLU A 77 6.14 -6.67 16.68
C GLU A 77 4.67 -6.32 16.37
N ASP A 78 3.97 -7.20 15.66
CA ASP A 78 2.57 -7.05 15.27
C ASP A 78 2.34 -5.82 14.37
N ARG A 79 3.27 -5.56 13.45
CA ARG A 79 3.13 -4.54 12.40
C ARG A 79 2.98 -5.19 11.03
N VAL A 80 2.05 -4.65 10.25
CA VAL A 80 1.93 -4.94 8.82
C VAL A 80 2.91 -4.03 8.09
N ALA A 81 3.91 -4.64 7.43
CA ALA A 81 4.82 -3.97 6.52
C ALA A 81 4.39 -4.24 5.07
N LEU A 82 4.33 -3.17 4.28
CA LEU A 82 4.02 -3.15 2.86
C LEU A 82 5.21 -2.57 2.11
N VAL A 83 5.84 -3.38 1.26
CA VAL A 83 7.07 -3.01 0.55
C VAL A 83 6.86 -3.08 -0.95
N PHE A 84 7.11 -1.97 -1.63
CA PHE A 84 7.13 -1.87 -3.09
C PHE A 84 8.55 -1.73 -3.60
N ARG A 85 8.90 -2.50 -4.63
CA ARG A 85 10.17 -2.41 -5.33
C ARG A 85 9.98 -2.30 -6.83
N ASP A 86 10.37 -1.19 -7.39
CA ASP A 86 10.23 -0.88 -8.82
C ASP A 86 11.54 -0.36 -9.42
N GLY A 87 11.63 -0.39 -10.75
CA GLY A 87 12.76 0.14 -11.52
C GLY A 87 12.52 1.54 -12.08
N ALA A 88 11.54 2.28 -11.56
CA ALA A 88 11.24 3.63 -12.03
C ALA A 88 12.36 4.62 -11.68
N GLY A 89 12.24 5.87 -12.15
CA GLY A 89 13.10 6.97 -11.75
C GLY A 89 13.19 7.09 -10.22
N ALA A 90 14.32 7.59 -9.70
CA ALA A 90 14.48 7.73 -8.25
C ALA A 90 13.39 8.69 -7.71
N PHE A 91 12.56 8.19 -6.80
CA PHE A 91 11.43 8.94 -6.28
C PHE A 91 11.26 8.73 -4.78
N ASN A 92 11.70 9.71 -3.99
CA ASN A 92 11.53 9.69 -2.53
C ASN A 92 10.23 10.41 -2.13
N PRO A 93 9.16 9.68 -1.74
CA PRO A 93 7.89 10.32 -1.36
C PRO A 93 7.97 11.09 -0.04
N LEU A 94 9.01 10.87 0.78
CA LEU A 94 9.19 11.54 2.07
C LEU A 94 9.69 12.97 1.92
N GLU A 95 10.32 13.30 0.79
CA GLU A 95 10.79 14.65 0.47
C GLU A 95 9.69 15.54 -0.11
N ARG A 96 8.53 14.96 -0.45
CA ARG A 96 7.37 15.73 -0.94
C ARG A 96 6.79 16.54 0.21
N GLN A 97 6.67 17.85 0.01
CA GLN A 97 5.95 18.73 0.91
C GLN A 97 4.47 18.33 0.96
N ASP A 98 3.89 18.42 2.14
CA ASP A 98 2.48 18.11 2.31
C ASP A 98 1.63 19.20 1.62
N PRO A 99 0.55 18.82 0.92
CA PRO A 99 -0.32 19.78 0.26
C PRO A 99 -1.04 20.65 1.30
N ASP A 100 -1.30 21.91 0.97
CA ASP A 100 -2.19 22.75 1.77
C ASP A 100 -3.64 22.29 1.56
N VAL A 101 -4.14 21.50 2.51
CA VAL A 101 -5.51 20.96 2.49
C VAL A 101 -6.59 22.01 2.76
N GLY A 102 -6.20 23.23 3.16
CA GLY A 102 -7.10 24.37 3.35
C GLY A 102 -7.50 25.08 2.04
N LEU A 103 -6.75 24.87 0.95
CA LEU A 103 -7.08 25.41 -0.36
C LEU A 103 -8.29 24.71 -0.99
N GLY A 104 -9.04 25.44 -1.83
CA GLY A 104 -10.15 24.89 -2.59
C GLY A 104 -9.68 23.75 -3.50
N ALA A 105 -10.55 22.78 -3.80
CA ALA A 105 -10.17 21.59 -4.59
C ALA A 105 -9.52 21.92 -5.95
N GLU A 106 -9.85 23.09 -6.51
CA GLU A 106 -9.37 23.60 -7.81
C GLU A 106 -8.00 24.32 -7.71
N GLU A 107 -7.62 24.76 -6.52
CA GLU A 107 -6.34 25.44 -6.22
C GLU A 107 -5.27 24.47 -5.71
N ARG A 108 -5.67 23.25 -5.35
CA ARG A 108 -4.73 22.19 -4.95
C ARG A 108 -3.94 21.75 -6.17
N GLN A 109 -2.61 21.65 -6.02
CA GLN A 109 -1.78 21.02 -7.04
C GLN A 109 -2.30 19.61 -7.32
N VAL A 110 -2.73 19.36 -8.56
CA VAL A 110 -3.10 18.04 -9.05
C VAL A 110 -1.87 17.13 -8.87
N GLY A 111 -1.99 16.09 -8.05
CA GLY A 111 -0.94 15.07 -7.88
C GLY A 111 -0.25 14.97 -6.50
N GLY A 112 -0.67 15.73 -5.48
CA GLY A 112 -0.07 15.67 -4.13
C GLY A 112 -0.84 14.87 -3.06
N LEU A 113 -2.12 14.59 -3.29
CA LEU A 113 -3.01 14.06 -2.26
C LEU A 113 -2.70 12.59 -1.90
N GLY A 114 -2.32 11.75 -2.86
CA GLY A 114 -2.05 10.34 -2.63
C GLY A 114 -0.90 10.09 -1.65
N ILE A 115 0.21 10.82 -1.79
CA ILE A 115 1.35 10.71 -0.87
C ILE A 115 0.98 11.23 0.52
N TYR A 116 0.23 12.33 0.59
CA TYR A 116 -0.29 12.83 1.86
C TYR A 116 -1.21 11.81 2.55
N LEU A 117 -2.12 11.16 1.81
CA LEU A 117 -2.98 10.10 2.32
C LEU A 117 -2.17 8.93 2.86
N ILE A 118 -1.15 8.48 2.13
CA ILE A 118 -0.23 7.42 2.58
C ILE A 118 0.43 7.81 3.92
N LYS A 119 1.03 9.00 4.00
CA LYS A 119 1.70 9.49 5.23
C LYS A 119 0.75 9.59 6.43
N ASN A 120 -0.53 9.92 6.21
CA ASN A 120 -1.51 10.06 7.29
C ASN A 120 -2.16 8.74 7.71
N LYS A 121 -2.23 7.75 6.82
CA LYS A 121 -2.85 6.45 7.10
C LYS A 121 -1.88 5.45 7.71
N MET A 122 -0.59 5.59 7.47
CA MET A 122 0.44 4.67 7.92
C MET A 122 1.14 5.21 9.17
N ASP A 123 1.58 4.33 10.07
CA ASP A 123 2.31 4.72 11.28
C ASP A 123 3.74 5.17 10.95
N GLY A 124 4.30 4.67 9.85
CA GLY A 124 5.59 5.12 9.37
C GLY A 124 5.90 4.67 7.96
N CYS A 125 6.81 5.39 7.33
CA CYS A 125 7.26 5.17 5.97
C CYS A 125 8.79 5.29 5.88
N SER A 126 9.43 4.50 5.03
CA SER A 126 10.85 4.61 4.73
C SER A 126 11.08 4.41 3.23
N TYR A 127 12.13 5.06 2.72
CA TYR A 127 12.54 4.96 1.33
C TYR A 127 14.03 4.66 1.27
N ARG A 128 14.42 3.78 0.36
CA ARG A 128 15.82 3.65 -0.08
C ARG A 128 15.89 3.40 -1.57
N ARG A 129 16.98 3.84 -2.19
CA ARG A 129 17.36 3.48 -3.55
C ARG A 129 18.53 2.49 -3.46
N ALA A 130 18.37 1.31 -4.06
CA ALA A 130 19.42 0.28 -4.10
C ALA A 130 19.40 -0.42 -5.46
N ASP A 131 20.56 -0.66 -6.06
CA ASP A 131 20.72 -1.38 -7.34
C ASP A 131 19.80 -0.87 -8.47
N GLY A 132 19.64 0.46 -8.55
CA GLY A 132 18.78 1.08 -9.55
C GLY A 132 17.27 0.82 -9.34
N ARG A 133 16.86 0.42 -8.15
CA ARG A 133 15.46 0.20 -7.76
C ARG A 133 15.06 1.06 -6.58
N ASN A 134 13.82 1.55 -6.62
CA ASN A 134 13.17 2.16 -5.47
C ASN A 134 12.76 1.02 -4.53
N GLU A 135 12.92 1.22 -3.23
CA GLU A 135 12.25 0.42 -2.22
C GLU A 135 11.51 1.37 -1.28
N PHE A 136 10.19 1.36 -1.35
CA PHE A 136 9.33 2.13 -0.47
C PHE A 136 8.62 1.17 0.49
N THR A 137 8.82 1.40 1.78
CA THR A 137 8.22 0.61 2.85
C THR A 137 7.27 1.47 3.64
N MET A 138 6.04 0.98 3.81
CA MET A 138 5.03 1.56 4.68
C MET A 138 4.70 0.55 5.77
N HIS A 139 4.49 0.99 7.00
CA HIS A 139 4.06 0.10 8.07
C HIS A 139 2.95 0.71 8.92
N ILE A 140 2.11 -0.18 9.45
CA ILE A 140 1.02 0.14 10.37
C ILE A 140 0.87 -0.98 11.38
N LYS A 141 0.58 -0.65 12.64
CA LYS A 141 0.31 -1.61 13.70
C LYS A 141 -0.93 -2.43 13.36
N ALA A 142 -0.83 -3.76 13.47
CA ALA A 142 -1.94 -4.66 13.20
C ALA A 142 -3.10 -4.37 14.16
N CYS A 143 -4.28 -4.20 13.59
CA CYS A 143 -5.55 -4.11 14.28
C CYS A 143 -6.38 -5.32 13.86
N ARG A 144 -6.81 -6.14 14.82
CA ARG A 144 -7.51 -7.41 14.55
C ARG A 144 -8.99 -7.27 14.82
N ARG A 145 -9.80 -8.07 14.12
CA ARG A 145 -11.23 -8.20 14.43
C ARG A 145 -11.39 -8.64 15.89
N ALA A 146 -12.32 -8.02 16.61
CA ALA A 146 -12.71 -8.53 17.93
C ALA A 146 -13.25 -9.95 17.75
N GLU A 147 -12.78 -10.89 18.57
CA GLU A 147 -13.34 -12.23 18.59
C GLU A 147 -14.79 -12.12 19.08
N GLN A 148 -15.75 -12.46 18.23
CA GLN A 148 -17.13 -12.66 18.67
C GLN A 148 -17.10 -13.90 19.58
N GLY A 149 -17.29 -13.68 20.88
CA GLY A 149 -17.40 -14.77 21.85
C GLY A 149 -18.46 -15.77 21.39
N GLU A 150 -18.11 -17.05 21.48
CA GLU A 150 -19.03 -18.16 21.31
C GLU A 150 -20.29 -17.89 22.16
N ALA A 151 -21.42 -17.67 21.50
CA ALA A 151 -22.72 -17.68 22.15
C ALA A 151 -22.97 -19.12 22.63
N ASN A 152 -22.53 -19.39 23.86
CA ASN A 152 -22.82 -20.62 24.57
C ASN A 152 -24.25 -20.56 25.10
N ASP A 153 -25.25 -20.68 24.21
CA ASP A 153 -26.62 -20.98 24.61
C ASP A 153 -26.85 -22.49 24.61
N GLY A 154 -26.08 -23.14 25.48
CA GLY A 154 -26.51 -24.38 26.12
C GLY A 154 -27.32 -24.03 27.36
N CYS A 155 -28.65 -23.88 27.21
CA CYS A 155 -29.55 -24.08 28.34
C CYS A 155 -30.75 -24.92 27.89
N ASN A 156 -30.56 -26.22 28.07
CA ASN A 156 -31.56 -27.26 28.18
C ASN A 156 -32.58 -26.88 29.27
N HIS A 157 -33.88 -26.88 28.96
CA HIS A 157 -35.00 -27.27 29.85
C HIS A 157 -36.24 -27.58 29.00
#